data_AF-A0A0F8YVN6-F1
#
_entry.id   AF-A0A0F8YVN6-F1
#
_cell.length_a   1.000
_cell.length_b   1.000
_cell.length_c   1.000
_cell.angle_alpha   90.00
_cell.angle_beta   90.00
_cell.angle_gamma   90.00
#
_symmetry.space_group_name_H-M   'P 1'
#
loop_
_entity.id
_entity.type
_entity.pdbx_description
1 polymer ?
#
loop_
_entity_poly.entity_id
_entity_poly.type
_entity_poly.pdbx_seq_one_letter_code
_entity_poly.pdbx_strand_id
1 'polypeptide(L)'
;MSISTEDTTRTIALIGNPNTGKSTLFSVLVGIRQHVGNYPGVTVEKKTGQMKYAGRQYELIDLPGLYSLAPRSRDEIVADDVLLGASLPRQHGST
;
A
#
# COMPACT_ATOMS: atom_id res chain seq x y z
N MET A 1 0.23 -4.16 -35.18
CA MET A 1 1.09 -3.41 -34.24
C MET A 1 0.49 -3.58 -32.86
N SER A 2 0.90 -4.62 -32.14
CA SER A 2 0.41 -4.92 -30.79
C SER A 2 1.15 -4.04 -29.80
N ILE A 3 0.43 -3.15 -29.12
CA ILE A 3 0.98 -2.39 -28.00
C ILE A 3 1.09 -3.39 -26.86
N SER A 4 2.31 -3.84 -26.56
CA SER A 4 2.62 -4.61 -25.35
C SER A 4 2.25 -3.71 -24.18
N THR A 5 1.11 -3.97 -23.55
CA THR A 5 0.78 -3.32 -22.28
C THR A 5 1.74 -3.96 -21.29
N GLU A 6 2.83 -3.25 -20.92
CA GLU A 6 3.63 -3.67 -19.77
C GLU A 6 2.66 -3.95 -18.62
N ASP A 7 2.78 -5.12 -18.01
CA ASP A 7 1.96 -5.54 -16.87
C ASP A 7 2.41 -4.77 -15.62
N THR A 8 2.29 -3.44 -15.67
CA THR A 8 2.69 -2.55 -14.59
C THR A 8 1.67 -2.70 -13.48
N THR A 9 2.01 -3.53 -12.49
CA THR A 9 1.23 -3.63 -11.26
C THR A 9 1.21 -2.25 -10.60
N ARG A 10 0.02 -1.70 -10.38
CA ARG A 10 -0.15 -0.38 -9.76
C ARG A 10 -0.36 -0.52 -8.27
N THR A 11 0.27 0.34 -7.48
CA THR A 11 0.09 0.38 -6.04
C THR A 11 -0.99 1.39 -5.65
N ILE A 12 -1.89 1.00 -4.74
CA ILE A 12 -2.94 1.82 -4.16
C ILE A 12 -2.72 1.86 -2.65
N ALA A 13 -2.49 3.06 -2.09
CA ALA A 13 -2.39 3.26 -0.66
C ALA A 13 -3.73 3.72 -0.08
N LEU A 14 -4.19 3.07 0.99
CA LEU A 14 -5.36 3.48 1.75
C LEU A 14 -4.93 4.42 2.89
N ILE A 15 -5.39 5.67 2.84
CA ILE A 15 -5.09 6.72 3.81
C ILE A 15 -6.36 7.24 4.49
N GLY A 16 -6.20 7.80 5.69
CA GLY A 16 -7.25 8.51 6.40
C GLY A 16 -7.12 8.39 7.92
N ASN A 17 -8.00 9.06 8.65
CA ASN A 17 -7.94 9.15 10.12
C ASN A 17 -8.01 7.78 10.80
N PRO A 18 -7.46 7.62 12.02
CA PRO A 18 -7.68 6.41 12.81
C PRO A 18 -9.16 6.05 12.94
N ASN A 19 -9.47 4.76 13.01
CA ASN A 19 -10.83 4.23 13.23
C ASN A 19 -11.88 4.54 12.15
N THR A 20 -11.49 4.97 10.94
CA THR A 20 -12.41 5.22 9.80
C THR A 20 -12.74 4.00 8.95
N GLY A 21 -12.33 2.80 9.35
CA GLY A 21 -12.63 1.55 8.61
C GLY A 21 -11.68 1.20 7.47
N LYS A 22 -10.52 1.85 7.35
CA LYS A 22 -9.49 1.55 6.31
C LYS A 22 -9.09 0.08 6.29
N SER A 23 -8.73 -0.49 7.44
CA SER A 23 -8.35 -1.91 7.52
C SER A 23 -9.52 -2.83 7.17
N THR A 24 -10.77 -2.44 7.45
CA THR A 24 -11.94 -3.20 7.01
C THR A 24 -12.07 -3.18 5.49
N LEU A 25 -11.96 -2.00 4.87
CA LEU A 25 -11.97 -1.87 3.41
C LEU A 25 -10.83 -2.67 2.77
N PHE A 26 -9.62 -2.58 3.32
CA PHE A 26 -8.46 -3.35 2.89
C PHE A 26 -8.76 -4.85 2.92
N SER A 27 -9.24 -5.38 4.04
CA SER A 27 -9.55 -6.80 4.19
C SER A 27 -10.64 -7.27 3.22
N VAL A 28 -11.64 -6.44 2.92
CA VAL A 28 -12.68 -6.77 1.93
C VAL A 28 -12.12 -6.82 0.52
N LEU A 29 -11.23 -5.88 0.14
CA LEU A 29 -10.65 -5.81 -1.20
C LEU A 29 -9.59 -6.87 -1.46
N VAL A 30 -8.76 -7.17 -0.46
CA VAL A 30 -7.63 -8.13 -0.56
C VAL A 30 -8.05 -9.56 -0.22
N GLY A 31 -9.02 -9.71 0.68
CA GLY A 31 -9.45 -11.01 1.20
C GLY A 31 -8.35 -11.72 1.99
N ILE A 32 -8.17 -13.02 1.70
CA ILE A 32 -7.27 -13.89 2.45
C ILE A 32 -5.78 -13.70 2.11
N ARG A 33 -5.47 -13.08 0.97
CA ARG A 33 -4.08 -12.94 0.46
C ARG A 33 -3.43 -11.64 0.92
N GLN A 34 -3.51 -11.40 2.23
CA GLN A 34 -2.84 -10.28 2.88
C GLN A 34 -1.52 -10.72 3.51
N HIS A 35 -0.54 -9.82 3.48
CA HIS A 35 0.74 -9.97 4.14
C HIS A 35 0.91 -8.85 5.16
N VAL A 36 1.28 -9.21 6.39
CA VAL A 36 1.54 -8.28 7.48
C VAL A 36 3.00 -8.38 7.87
N GLY A 37 3.67 -7.23 7.93
CA GLY A 37 5.06 -7.10 8.35
C GLY A 37 5.30 -5.74 9.00
N ASN A 38 6.56 -5.33 9.11
CA ASN A 38 6.93 -3.99 9.58
C ASN A 38 7.67 -3.23 8.48
N TYR A 39 7.56 -1.89 8.49
CA TYR A 39 8.42 -1.06 7.65
C TYR A 39 9.90 -1.19 8.09
N PRO A 40 10.87 -1.15 7.16
CA PRO A 40 12.28 -1.31 7.49
C PRO A 40 12.75 -0.31 8.55
N GLY A 41 13.42 -0.81 9.60
CA GLY A 41 14.00 0.04 10.65
C GLY A 41 13.00 0.66 11.63
N VAL A 42 11.71 0.35 11.54
CA VAL A 42 10.68 0.85 12.47
C VAL A 42 9.71 -0.25 12.91
N THR A 43 9.00 -0.02 14.01
CA THR A 43 7.96 -0.92 14.55
C THR A 43 6.57 -0.65 13.98
N VAL A 44 6.49 0.11 12.89
CA VAL A 44 5.21 0.48 12.26
C VAL A 44 4.75 -0.70 11.40
N GLU A 45 3.55 -1.18 11.67
CA GLU A 45 2.95 -2.28 10.94
C GLU A 45 2.66 -1.89 9.48
N LYS A 46 2.94 -2.82 8.57
CA LYS A 46 2.70 -2.72 7.13
C LYS A 46 1.77 -3.86 6.72
N LYS A 47 0.56 -3.54 6.26
CA LYS A 47 -0.32 -4.53 5.61
C LYS A 47 -0.33 -4.30 4.11
N THR A 48 -0.08 -5.37 3.36
CA THR A 48 -0.07 -5.38 1.91
C THR A 48 -0.88 -6.53 1.36
N GLY A 49 -1.37 -6.39 0.13
CA GLY A 49 -2.16 -7.43 -0.50
C GLY A 49 -2.33 -7.18 -1.98
N GLN A 50 -2.78 -8.20 -2.71
CA GLN A 50 -3.08 -8.07 -4.13
C GLN A 50 -4.58 -8.12 -4.36
N MET A 51 -5.07 -7.27 -5.27
CA MET A 51 -6.43 -7.36 -5.79
C MET A 51 -6.44 -7.35 -7.31
N LYS A 52 -7.44 -8.00 -7.90
CA LYS A 52 -7.74 -7.90 -9.33
C LYS A 52 -9.00 -7.09 -9.53
N TYR A 53 -8.94 -6.09 -10.40
CA TYR A 53 -10.11 -5.30 -10.79
C TYR A 53 -10.03 -4.93 -12.26
N ALA A 54 -11.14 -5.11 -13.00
CA ALA A 54 -11.22 -4.84 -14.43
C ALA A 54 -10.07 -5.47 -15.26
N GLY A 55 -9.70 -6.72 -14.94
CA GLY A 55 -8.64 -7.45 -15.63
C GLY A 55 -7.20 -7.00 -15.30
N ARG A 56 -7.01 -6.08 -14.34
CA ARG A 56 -5.69 -5.58 -13.92
C ARG A 56 -5.35 -5.99 -12.50
N GLN A 57 -4.05 -6.20 -12.25
CA GLN A 57 -3.50 -6.46 -10.91
C GLN A 57 -3.15 -5.14 -10.23
N TYR A 58 -3.49 -5.05 -8.94
CA TYR A 58 -3.14 -3.94 -8.08
C TYR A 58 -2.52 -4.47 -6.79
N GLU A 59 -1.53 -3.76 -6.29
CA GLU A 59 -1.03 -3.94 -4.94
C GLU A 59 -1.67 -2.91 -4.02
N LEU A 60 -2.25 -3.35 -2.91
CA LEU A 60 -2.88 -2.50 -1.92
C LEU A 60 -1.98 -2.42 -0.70
N ILE A 61 -1.90 -1.23 -0.12
CA ILE A 61 -1.19 -0.95 1.13
C ILE A 61 -2.18 -0.28 2.10
N ASP A 62 -2.37 -0.86 3.28
CA ASP A 62 -3.06 -0.19 4.40
C ASP A 62 -2.02 0.65 5.15
N LEU A 63 -2.20 1.97 5.17
CA LEU A 63 -1.34 2.86 5.94
C LEU A 63 -1.91 3.08 7.35
N PRO A 64 -1.04 3.39 8.33
CA PRO A 64 -1.49 3.81 9.65
C PRO A 64 -2.53 4.94 9.57
N GLY A 65 -3.43 4.99 10.55
CA GLY A 65 -4.36 6.11 10.64
C GLY A 65 -3.63 7.40 10.97
N LEU A 66 -3.84 8.46 10.18
CA LEU A 66 -3.13 9.73 10.34
C LEU A 66 -4.10 10.85 10.73
N TYR A 67 -3.71 11.72 11.66
CA TYR A 67 -4.44 12.96 11.92
C TYR A 67 -3.90 14.14 11.09
N SER A 68 -2.69 14.02 10.57
CA SER A 68 -2.05 15.00 9.70
C SER A 68 -1.09 14.30 8.74
N LEU A 69 -0.81 14.93 7.58
CA LEU A 69 0.30 14.56 6.70
C LEU A 69 1.59 15.29 7.08
N ALA A 70 1.60 16.01 8.20
CA ALA A 70 2.82 16.56 8.76
C ALA A 70 3.53 15.47 9.58
N PRO A 71 4.75 15.03 9.21
CA PRO A 71 5.44 13.92 9.85
C PRO A 71 5.91 14.30 11.25
N ARG A 72 5.11 14.01 12.28
CA ARG A 72 5.44 14.25 13.70
C ARG A 72 5.55 12.98 14.52
N SER A 73 5.03 11.88 14.00
CA SER A 73 5.11 10.53 14.56
C SER A 73 5.69 9.54 13.56
N ARG A 74 6.11 8.35 14.03
CA ARG A 74 6.64 7.30 13.14
C ARG A 74 5.62 6.87 12.09
N ASP A 75 4.35 6.80 12.47
CA ASP A 75 3.24 6.43 11.60
C ASP A 75 3.05 7.46 10.47
N GLU A 76 3.13 8.75 10.81
CA GLU A 76 3.04 9.83 9.83
C GLU A 76 4.27 9.91 8.92
N ILE A 77 5.48 9.67 9.45
CA ILE A 77 6.72 9.58 8.65
C ILE A 77 6.61 8.46 7.62
N VAL A 78 6.17 7.27 8.06
CA VAL A 78 6.01 6.11 7.17
C VAL A 78 4.98 6.39 6.08
N ALA A 79 3.86 7.02 6.42
CA ALA A 79 2.85 7.35 5.44
C ALA A 79 3.35 8.39 4.43
N ASP A 80 4.06 9.43 4.89
CA ASP A 80 4.70 10.42 4.01
C ASP A 80 5.70 9.75 3.04
N ASP A 81 6.57 8.88 3.54
CA ASP A 81 7.54 8.14 2.72
C ASP A 81 6.85 7.26 1.65
N VAL A 82 5.74 6.61 1.99
CA VAL A 82 4.98 5.79 1.03
C VAL A 82 4.30 6.68 -0.02
N LEU A 83 3.72 7.81 0.39
CA LEU A 83 3.06 8.74 -0.52
C LEU A 83 4.04 9.45 -1.46
N LEU A 84 5.27 9.70 -1.01
CA LEU A 84 6.36 10.23 -1.83
C LEU A 84 7.05 9.15 -2.69
N GLY A 85 6.67 7.89 -2.53
CA GLY A 85 7.19 6.77 -3.32
C GLY A 85 8.52 6.18 -2.82
N ALA A 86 9.06 6.68 -1.71
CA ALA A 86 10.33 6.21 -1.15
C ALA A 86 10.25 4.79 -0.54
N SER A 87 9.06 4.41 -0.05
CA SER A 87 8.81 3.14 0.64
C SER A 87 7.92 2.16 -0.13
N LEU A 88 7.74 2.39 -1.43
CA LEU A 88 6.98 1.48 -2.30
C LEU A 88 7.76 0.19 -2.60
N PRO A 89 7.06 -0.95 -2.73
CA PRO A 89 7.63 -2.19 -3.24
C PRO A 89 8.32 -1.92 -4.60
N ARG A 90 9.61 -2.24 -4.71
CA ARG A 90 10.31 -2.10 -5.99
C ARG A 90 9.72 -3.11 -6.97
N GLN A 91 9.31 -2.64 -8.14
CA GLN A 91 8.92 -3.49 -9.26
C GLN A 91 10.09 -4.45 -9.55
N HIS A 92 9.90 -5.74 -9.32
CA HIS A 92 10.83 -6.73 -9.88
C HIS A 92 10.58 -6.73 -11.39
N GLY A 93 11.48 -6.10 -12.14
CA GLY A 93 11.57 -6.32 -13.57
C GLY A 93 11.79 -7.81 -13.80
N SER A 94 10.85 -8.46 -14.49
CA SER A 94 11.05 -9.81 -15.00
C SER A 94 12.23 -9.80 -15.97
N THR A 95 13.33 -10.44 -15.57
CA THR A 95 14.28 -11.03 -16.53
C THR A 95 13.61 -12.13 -17.31
#